data_AF-A0A843HFM8-F1
#
_entry.id   AF-A0A843HFM8-F1
#
_cell.length_a   1.000
_cell.length_b   1.000
_cell.length_c   1.000
_cell.angle_alpha   90.00
_cell.angle_beta   90.00
_cell.angle_gamma   90.00
#
_symmetry.space_group_name_H-M   'P 1'
#
loop_
_entity.id
_entity.type
_entity.pdbx_description
1 polymer ?
#
loop_
_entity_poly.entity_id
_entity_poly.type
_entity_poly.pdbx_seq_one_letter_code
_entity_poly.pdbx_strand_id
1 'polypeptide(L)'
;MAVNKKKPIRLKNRTKYFNPGLSRTHVAFASPYSYQSRKIKIEGYETRLYWQYRYCEAHDGQTFFYTLTYNDAAMPKYAGINCFDYEDLRDLLTGGFRKYLLRHYGTTFRYFIGAELGDGKGERGLHNNPHYHVLFFLEPANNERYPYEKISPEDFRHLVRKYWQGFDEDKDGFRDYNTAKYGIAREGENCGLVTDYRACCYCAKYVTKDVKLKKAEHKVEKYSRFRHMKSYKFTSKSYEDFFDEFIQSKYNIPADYSGKDYLYKWHEVVRRLLGDKAFEFEDSLGIEPIEASKACDTLMIIKKHHLYEDYCKFCRAKVDVQVHDDLVTYRNRYCNKCRISQQVGDYALKFITDYMNPMVQIPSKKGFKNRPLPMYLYRKLYTEVVSTDEVTRRGTIKHHSPVRVLNDLGVEYKVYRLDEQIKKKAEAAENDFNTLIYNEQLFERMRESDINIDVFQHYNDFQRMTNRLIENNKLKDIFKRYAEYKLIYEDRFLPVPCMGHFDDSDFPAINIYDDYRRFIRPSIFTTTRSDLRLDAFLESDCSGYIPYSQHPYFLRYIGIFRVLDMCADYWFIQDDDKAQKEAEDIAAVKRFHDKQKLKEFYANFINI
;
A
#
# COMPACT_ATOMS: atom_id res chain seq x y z
N MET A 1 5.01 5.26 20.17
CA MET A 1 5.52 3.91 19.87
C MET A 1 6.10 3.91 18.46
N ALA A 2 7.42 3.79 18.32
CA ALA A 2 8.02 3.62 17.00
C ALA A 2 7.68 2.21 16.50
N VAL A 3 6.71 2.10 15.59
CA VAL A 3 6.47 0.85 14.84
C VAL A 3 7.81 0.44 14.26
N ASN A 4 8.30 -0.73 14.66
CA ASN A 4 9.59 -1.24 14.21
C ASN A 4 9.55 -1.37 12.67
N LYS A 5 10.19 -0.43 11.97
CA LYS A 5 9.96 -0.08 10.54
C LYS A 5 10.41 -1.17 9.56
N LYS A 6 10.80 -2.34 10.07
CA LYS A 6 11.65 -3.32 9.39
C LYS A 6 11.07 -4.74 9.39
N LYS A 7 10.08 -5.04 10.21
CA LYS A 7 9.33 -6.30 10.08
C LYS A 7 8.58 -6.30 8.73
N PRO A 8 8.45 -7.44 8.03
CA PRO A 8 7.45 -7.65 7.01
C PRO A 8 6.16 -7.36 7.74
N ILE A 9 5.46 -6.35 7.24
CA ILE A 9 4.25 -5.93 7.90
C ILE A 9 3.27 -7.06 7.64
N ARG A 10 3.17 -8.01 8.59
CA ARG A 10 2.14 -9.03 8.64
C ARG A 10 0.86 -8.31 8.99
N LEU A 11 0.28 -7.69 7.98
CA LEU A 11 -1.04 -7.13 8.09
C LEU A 11 -2.00 -8.30 7.92
N LYS A 12 -2.97 -8.40 8.82
CA LYS A 12 -4.18 -9.16 8.55
C LYS A 12 -4.63 -8.79 7.15
N ASN A 13 -4.78 -9.78 6.27
CA ASN A 13 -5.14 -9.56 4.89
C ASN A 13 -6.59 -9.08 4.82
N ARG A 14 -6.79 -7.78 5.08
CA ARG A 14 -8.09 -7.11 4.94
C ARG A 14 -8.46 -6.90 3.49
N THR A 15 -7.55 -7.18 2.56
CA THR A 15 -7.74 -6.93 1.15
C THR A 15 -8.71 -7.95 0.58
N LYS A 16 -9.74 -7.47 -0.12
CA LYS A 16 -10.59 -8.33 -0.96
C LYS A 16 -9.91 -8.64 -2.32
N TYR A 17 -8.58 -8.48 -2.42
CA TYR A 17 -7.85 -8.52 -3.69
C TYR A 17 -6.99 -9.79 -3.77
N PHE A 18 -7.12 -10.52 -4.87
CA PHE A 18 -6.30 -11.70 -5.14
C PHE A 18 -4.81 -11.37 -5.26
N ASN A 19 -3.98 -12.22 -4.65
CA ASN A 19 -2.57 -12.35 -4.92
C ASN A 19 -2.18 -13.84 -4.87
N PRO A 20 -1.58 -14.40 -5.93
CA PRO A 20 -1.23 -15.81 -6.00
C PRO A 20 -0.17 -16.21 -4.96
N GLY A 21 0.62 -15.27 -4.44
CA GLY A 21 1.67 -15.55 -3.45
C GLY A 21 1.34 -15.20 -1.99
N LEU A 22 0.11 -14.77 -1.66
CA LEU A 22 -0.22 -14.32 -0.30
C LEU A 22 -1.24 -15.22 0.39
N SER A 23 -1.09 -15.38 1.70
CA SER A 23 -2.09 -16.02 2.56
C SER A 23 -3.37 -15.17 2.63
N ARG A 24 -4.52 -15.84 2.73
CA ARG A 24 -5.84 -15.21 2.89
C ARG A 24 -6.02 -14.59 4.27
N THR A 25 -5.25 -15.00 5.27
CA THR A 25 -5.35 -14.49 6.65
C THR A 25 -4.38 -13.35 6.90
N HIS A 26 -3.16 -13.46 6.39
CA HIS A 26 -2.10 -12.49 6.59
C HIS A 26 -1.30 -12.27 5.31
N VAL A 27 -0.93 -11.02 5.06
CA VAL A 27 0.04 -10.71 4.02
C VAL A 27 1.36 -10.38 4.66
N ALA A 28 2.37 -11.22 4.44
CA ALA A 28 3.75 -10.81 4.65
C ALA A 28 4.21 -10.05 3.40
N PHE A 29 4.29 -8.72 3.51
CA PHE A 29 4.92 -7.92 2.46
C PHE A 29 6.42 -7.87 2.73
N ALA A 30 7.24 -8.33 1.78
CA ALA A 30 8.60 -7.84 1.69
C ALA A 30 8.53 -6.31 1.65
N SER A 31 9.42 -5.64 2.39
CA SER A 31 9.44 -4.18 2.45
C SER A 31 9.35 -3.62 1.01
N PRO A 32 8.38 -2.74 0.69
CA PRO A 32 8.26 -2.19 -0.66
C PRO A 32 9.49 -1.35 -1.06
N TYR A 33 10.36 -1.08 -0.08
CA TYR A 33 11.63 -0.37 -0.25
C TYR A 33 12.82 -1.31 -0.51
N SER A 34 12.65 -2.63 -0.36
CA SER A 34 13.72 -3.58 -0.67
C SER A 34 14.11 -3.48 -2.14
N TYR A 35 15.37 -3.79 -2.44
CA TYR A 35 15.86 -3.79 -3.81
C TYR A 35 15.06 -4.76 -4.69
N GLN A 36 14.76 -5.95 -4.17
CA GLN A 36 14.01 -6.98 -4.88
C GLN A 36 12.58 -6.52 -5.20
N SER A 37 11.87 -5.92 -4.24
CA SER A 37 10.53 -5.34 -4.46
C SER A 37 10.54 -4.27 -5.54
N ARG A 38 11.55 -3.40 -5.53
CA ARG A 38 11.72 -2.36 -6.56
C ARG A 38 12.00 -2.97 -7.93
N LYS A 39 12.91 -3.93 -8.01
CA LYS A 39 13.25 -4.64 -9.25
C LYS A 39 12.03 -5.32 -9.86
N ILE A 40 11.30 -6.12 -9.07
CA ILE A 40 10.06 -6.78 -9.52
C ILE A 40 9.03 -5.75 -10.01
N LYS A 41 8.90 -4.62 -9.30
CA LYS A 41 8.00 -3.54 -9.71
C LYS A 41 8.41 -2.96 -11.08
N ILE A 42 9.69 -2.61 -11.26
CA ILE A 42 10.21 -2.11 -12.55
C ILE A 42 9.96 -3.13 -13.65
N GLU A 43 10.39 -4.38 -13.46
CA GLU A 43 10.24 -5.45 -14.45
C GLU A 43 8.77 -5.69 -14.82
N GLY A 44 7.87 -5.53 -13.85
CA GLY A 44 6.44 -5.62 -14.08
C GLY A 44 5.87 -4.49 -14.94
N TYR A 45 6.36 -3.25 -14.75
CA TYR A 45 6.01 -2.14 -15.64
C TYR A 45 6.68 -2.28 -17.02
N GLU A 46 7.95 -2.67 -17.10
CA GLU A 46 8.64 -2.95 -18.37
C GLU A 46 7.82 -3.91 -19.23
N THR A 47 7.36 -5.01 -18.63
CA THR A 47 6.54 -6.02 -19.32
C THR A 47 5.24 -5.41 -19.85
N ARG A 48 4.53 -4.63 -19.03
CA ARG A 48 3.27 -4.00 -19.44
C ARG A 48 3.47 -2.97 -20.56
N LEU A 49 4.50 -2.13 -20.45
CA LEU A 49 4.77 -1.09 -21.43
C LEU A 49 5.25 -1.67 -22.75
N TYR A 50 6.10 -2.70 -22.71
CA TYR A 50 6.50 -3.43 -23.91
C TYR A 50 5.29 -4.00 -24.66
N TRP A 51 4.41 -4.73 -23.96
CA TRP A 51 3.25 -5.33 -24.62
C TRP A 51 2.22 -4.31 -25.07
N GLN A 52 2.12 -3.15 -24.41
CA GLN A 52 1.31 -2.04 -24.91
C GLN A 52 1.91 -1.41 -26.17
N TYR A 53 3.23 -1.23 -26.23
CA TYR A 53 3.91 -0.78 -27.43
C TYR A 53 3.68 -1.74 -28.61
N ARG A 54 3.82 -3.06 -28.39
CA ARG A 54 3.51 -4.09 -29.40
C ARG A 54 2.05 -4.08 -29.85
N TYR A 55 1.14 -3.76 -28.93
CA TYR A 55 -0.27 -3.60 -29.28
C TYR A 55 -0.47 -2.43 -30.26
N CYS A 56 0.13 -1.27 -29.98
CA CYS A 56 0.09 -0.13 -30.88
C CYS A 56 0.66 -0.49 -32.26
N GLU A 57 1.84 -1.12 -32.34
CA GLU A 57 2.41 -1.57 -33.62
C GLU A 57 1.46 -2.49 -34.39
N ALA A 58 0.82 -3.43 -33.70
CA ALA A 58 -0.08 -4.40 -34.33
C ALA A 58 -1.44 -3.81 -34.77
N HIS A 59 -1.84 -2.64 -34.26
CA HIS A 59 -3.11 -1.99 -34.56
C HIS A 59 -2.91 -0.64 -35.25
N ASP A 60 -1.81 -0.52 -36.00
CA ASP A 60 -1.45 0.66 -36.79
C ASP A 60 -1.32 1.97 -35.99
N GLY A 61 -1.15 1.86 -34.67
CA GLY A 61 -1.01 2.97 -33.73
C GLY A 61 0.42 3.50 -33.61
N GLN A 62 0.59 4.53 -32.80
CA GLN A 62 1.89 5.19 -32.57
C GLN A 62 2.16 5.33 -31.07
N THR A 63 3.43 5.32 -30.67
CA THR A 63 3.82 5.57 -29.28
C THR A 63 4.71 6.79 -29.20
N PHE A 64 4.46 7.67 -28.23
CA PHE A 64 5.20 8.92 -28.07
C PHE A 64 5.73 9.08 -26.63
N PHE A 65 6.96 9.55 -26.48
CA PHE A 65 7.62 9.82 -25.20
C PHE A 65 7.90 11.31 -25.00
N TYR A 66 7.44 11.84 -23.86
CA TYR A 66 7.59 13.24 -23.49
C TYR A 66 7.98 13.40 -22.02
N THR A 67 8.76 14.43 -21.72
CA THR A 67 9.02 14.92 -20.37
C THR A 67 8.28 16.23 -20.16
N LEU A 68 7.41 16.28 -19.15
CA LEU A 68 6.63 17.47 -18.78
C LEU A 68 7.17 18.04 -17.48
N THR A 69 7.78 19.22 -17.51
CA THR A 69 8.42 19.86 -16.34
C THR A 69 7.70 21.14 -15.98
N TYR A 70 7.46 21.38 -14.69
CA TYR A 70 6.85 22.64 -14.24
C TYR A 70 7.81 23.83 -14.37
N ASN A 71 7.29 25.00 -14.73
CA ASN A 71 7.99 26.27 -14.54
C ASN A 71 7.85 26.76 -13.08
N ASP A 72 8.57 27.81 -12.69
CA ASP A 72 8.53 28.29 -11.29
C ASP A 72 7.19 28.91 -10.91
N ALA A 73 6.53 29.57 -11.86
CA ALA A 73 5.27 30.28 -11.64
C ALA A 73 4.09 29.32 -11.38
N ALA A 74 4.03 28.20 -12.09
CA ALA A 74 2.96 27.22 -12.03
C ALA A 74 3.33 25.97 -11.18
N MET A 75 4.50 25.95 -10.55
CA MET A 75 4.95 24.80 -9.75
C MET A 75 4.05 24.59 -8.52
N PRO A 76 3.37 23.43 -8.41
CA PRO A 76 2.50 23.16 -7.28
C PRO A 76 3.29 23.07 -5.97
N LYS A 77 2.73 23.66 -4.90
CA LYS A 77 3.28 23.57 -3.55
C LYS A 77 2.22 23.05 -2.59
N TYR A 78 2.57 22.03 -1.81
CA TYR A 78 1.75 21.54 -0.70
C TYR A 78 2.53 21.71 0.58
N ALA A 79 1.98 22.45 1.56
CA ALA A 79 2.70 22.77 2.80
C ALA A 79 4.08 23.46 2.54
N GLY A 80 4.17 24.30 1.50
CA GLY A 80 5.42 24.96 1.09
C GLY A 80 6.43 24.05 0.39
N ILE A 81 6.08 22.80 0.11
CA ILE A 81 6.97 21.82 -0.54
C ILE A 81 6.58 21.69 -2.01
N ASN A 82 7.54 21.86 -2.91
CA ASN A 82 7.34 21.60 -4.34
C ASN A 82 6.86 20.16 -4.56
N CYS A 83 5.79 20.00 -5.33
CA CYS A 83 5.12 18.74 -5.51
C CYS A 83 4.49 18.64 -6.91
N PHE A 84 3.84 17.50 -7.17
CA PHE A 84 3.07 17.29 -8.38
C PHE A 84 1.65 17.84 -8.20
N ASP A 85 0.91 18.09 -9.27
CA ASP A 85 -0.54 18.21 -9.19
C ASP A 85 -1.20 17.38 -10.28
N TYR A 86 -1.99 16.40 -9.87
CA TYR A 86 -2.66 15.50 -10.80
C TYR A 86 -3.90 16.08 -11.46
N GLU A 87 -4.40 17.24 -11.02
CA GLU A 87 -5.42 17.96 -11.76
C GLU A 87 -4.85 18.58 -13.05
N ASP A 88 -3.60 19.04 -13.05
CA ASP A 88 -2.94 19.55 -14.28
C ASP A 88 -2.76 18.43 -15.31
N LEU A 89 -2.34 17.24 -14.85
CA LEU A 89 -2.31 16.05 -15.71
C LEU A 89 -3.70 15.66 -16.18
N ARG A 90 -4.74 15.77 -15.33
CA ARG A 90 -6.10 15.44 -15.73
C ARG A 90 -6.58 16.39 -16.83
N ASP A 91 -6.29 17.68 -16.74
CA ASP A 91 -6.65 18.64 -17.78
C ASP A 91 -6.02 18.26 -19.13
N LEU A 92 -4.73 17.89 -19.14
CA LEU A 92 -4.08 17.37 -20.35
C LEU A 92 -4.71 16.06 -20.84
N LEU A 93 -4.92 15.08 -19.96
CA LEU A 93 -5.29 13.71 -20.37
C LEU A 93 -6.78 13.53 -20.70
N THR A 94 -7.65 14.39 -20.15
CA THR A 94 -9.11 14.28 -20.30
C THR A 94 -9.76 15.50 -20.94
N GLY A 95 -9.03 16.62 -21.04
CA GLY A 95 -9.52 17.87 -21.58
C GLY A 95 -9.39 17.99 -23.09
N GLY A 96 -9.00 19.17 -23.55
CA GLY A 96 -8.99 19.53 -24.97
C GLY A 96 -8.06 18.69 -25.83
N PHE A 97 -6.90 18.29 -25.30
CA PHE A 97 -5.91 17.47 -26.02
C PHE A 97 -6.48 16.15 -26.53
N ARG A 98 -7.16 15.39 -25.66
CA ARG A 98 -7.80 14.13 -26.04
C ARG A 98 -8.93 14.32 -27.04
N LYS A 99 -9.74 15.37 -26.86
CA LYS A 99 -10.82 15.71 -27.80
C LYS A 99 -10.27 16.09 -29.17
N TYR A 100 -9.13 16.78 -29.21
CA TYR A 100 -8.47 17.18 -30.46
C TYR A 100 -7.95 15.95 -31.22
N LEU A 101 -7.22 15.05 -30.54
CA LEU A 101 -6.75 13.80 -31.15
C LEU A 101 -7.90 12.97 -31.74
N LEU A 102 -9.01 12.86 -31.02
CA LEU A 102 -10.18 12.14 -31.52
C LEU A 102 -10.77 12.82 -32.76
N ARG A 103 -11.00 14.13 -32.73
CA ARG A 103 -11.70 14.85 -33.80
C ARG A 103 -10.90 14.99 -35.09
N HIS A 104 -9.60 15.20 -34.98
CA HIS A 104 -8.74 15.52 -36.11
C HIS A 104 -7.96 14.31 -36.65
N TYR A 105 -7.74 13.29 -35.83
CA TYR A 105 -6.93 12.12 -36.21
C TYR A 105 -7.65 10.79 -35.99
N GLY A 106 -8.93 10.81 -35.61
CA GLY A 106 -9.68 9.59 -35.29
C GLY A 106 -9.00 8.73 -34.22
N THR A 107 -8.24 9.35 -33.33
CA THR A 107 -7.29 8.67 -32.44
C THR A 107 -7.74 8.76 -30.98
N THR A 108 -7.67 7.65 -30.27
CA THR A 108 -7.72 7.59 -28.80
C THR A 108 -6.32 7.27 -28.27
N PHE A 109 -6.10 7.41 -26.98
CA PHE A 109 -4.83 6.98 -26.40
C PHE A 109 -4.98 6.38 -25.01
N ARG A 110 -4.05 5.47 -24.71
CA ARG A 110 -3.69 5.05 -23.36
C ARG A 110 -2.39 5.74 -22.97
N TYR A 111 -2.06 5.78 -21.69
CA TYR A 111 -0.87 6.45 -21.21
C TYR A 111 -0.19 5.71 -20.06
N PHE A 112 1.10 5.98 -19.90
CA PHE A 112 1.88 5.70 -18.70
C PHE A 112 2.63 6.96 -18.30
N ILE A 113 2.64 7.26 -17.00
CA ILE A 113 3.27 8.45 -16.44
C ILE A 113 4.08 8.01 -15.23
N GLY A 114 5.40 8.18 -15.32
CA GLY A 114 6.29 8.16 -14.16
C GLY A 114 6.47 9.59 -13.65
N ALA A 115 6.34 9.80 -12.35
CA ALA A 115 6.64 11.09 -11.72
C ALA A 115 8.03 11.04 -11.07
N GLU A 116 8.77 12.14 -11.15
CA GLU A 116 10.10 12.26 -10.57
C GLU A 116 10.34 13.66 -10.01
N LEU A 117 10.94 13.71 -8.81
CA LEU A 117 11.52 14.92 -8.26
C LEU A 117 12.97 15.02 -8.70
N GLY A 118 13.17 15.64 -9.86
CA GLY A 118 14.46 15.79 -10.49
C GLY A 118 15.40 16.72 -9.73
N ASP A 119 16.66 16.67 -10.11
CA ASP A 119 17.66 17.63 -9.64
C ASP A 119 17.37 18.96 -10.36
N GLY A 120 16.86 19.94 -9.62
CA GLY A 120 16.61 21.27 -10.15
C GLY A 120 17.94 21.97 -10.43
N LYS A 121 18.00 22.73 -11.52
CA LYS A 121 19.08 23.70 -11.76
C LYS A 121 18.83 24.95 -10.90
N GLY A 122 19.90 25.67 -10.56
CA GLY A 122 19.84 26.93 -9.82
C GLY A 122 19.25 26.78 -8.41
N GLU A 123 18.43 27.76 -8.01
CA GLU A 123 17.88 27.88 -6.65
C GLU A 123 16.92 26.76 -6.25
N ARG A 124 16.30 26.08 -7.23
CA ARG A 124 15.43 24.92 -6.93
C ARG A 124 16.23 23.87 -6.16
N GLY A 125 17.47 23.62 -6.56
CA GLY A 125 18.31 22.60 -5.94
C GLY A 125 17.77 21.17 -6.10
N LEU A 126 18.41 20.25 -5.39
CA LEU A 126 18.19 18.81 -5.54
C LEU A 126 16.77 18.40 -5.10
N HIS A 127 16.03 17.68 -5.95
CA HIS A 127 14.69 17.11 -5.69
C HIS A 127 13.54 18.10 -5.52
N ASN A 128 13.69 19.30 -6.05
CA ASN A 128 12.63 20.31 -6.01
C ASN A 128 12.11 20.63 -7.42
N ASN A 129 12.41 19.79 -8.41
CA ASN A 129 11.97 19.92 -9.79
C ASN A 129 10.99 18.80 -10.19
N PRO A 130 9.70 18.93 -9.82
CA PRO A 130 8.68 17.97 -10.21
C PRO A 130 8.53 17.93 -11.74
N HIS A 131 8.65 16.74 -12.31
CA HIS A 131 8.38 16.50 -13.72
C HIS A 131 7.82 15.09 -13.97
N TYR A 132 7.19 14.93 -15.13
CA TYR A 132 6.54 13.70 -15.56
C TYR A 132 7.24 13.11 -16.77
N HIS A 133 7.49 11.81 -16.76
CA HIS A 133 7.92 11.00 -17.91
C HIS A 133 6.69 10.29 -18.46
N VAL A 134 6.20 10.73 -19.62
CA VAL A 134 4.92 10.33 -20.19
C VAL A 134 5.14 9.51 -21.46
N LEU A 135 4.50 8.35 -21.52
CA LEU A 135 4.27 7.60 -22.75
C LEU A 135 2.81 7.74 -23.14
N PHE A 136 2.56 8.18 -24.37
CA PHE A 136 1.26 8.16 -25.01
C PHE A 136 1.23 7.00 -26.01
N PHE A 137 0.23 6.13 -25.87
CA PHE A 137 -0.02 4.98 -26.74
C PHE A 137 -1.25 5.29 -27.57
N LEU A 138 -1.05 5.84 -28.77
CA LEU A 138 -2.10 6.26 -29.69
C LEU A 138 -2.61 5.05 -30.45
N GLU A 139 -3.93 4.96 -30.56
CA GLU A 139 -4.65 3.83 -31.15
C GLU A 139 -5.83 4.37 -31.99
N PRO A 140 -6.19 3.73 -33.11
CA PRO A 140 -7.42 4.05 -33.82
C PRO A 140 -8.63 4.00 -32.90
N ALA A 141 -9.46 5.04 -32.91
CA ALA A 141 -10.67 5.10 -32.08
C ALA A 141 -11.81 4.23 -32.63
N ASN A 142 -11.68 3.71 -33.86
CA ASN A 142 -12.69 2.94 -34.58
C ASN A 142 -14.07 3.62 -34.56
N ASN A 143 -14.07 4.93 -34.83
CA ASN A 143 -15.27 5.76 -34.80
C ASN A 143 -15.58 6.26 -36.20
N GLU A 144 -16.70 5.83 -36.78
CA GLU A 144 -17.11 6.21 -38.15
C GLU A 144 -17.19 7.72 -38.36
N ARG A 145 -17.50 8.50 -37.30
CA ARG A 145 -17.57 9.96 -37.37
C ARG A 145 -16.21 10.63 -37.50
N TYR A 146 -15.14 9.98 -37.03
CA TYR A 146 -13.79 10.54 -37.00
C TYR A 146 -12.82 9.53 -37.61
N PRO A 147 -12.60 9.58 -38.94
CA PRO A 147 -11.73 8.62 -39.61
C PRO A 147 -10.31 8.69 -39.04
N TYR A 148 -9.68 7.51 -38.94
CA TYR A 148 -8.34 7.39 -38.39
C TYR A 148 -7.31 7.94 -39.38
N GLU A 149 -6.43 8.80 -38.89
CA GLU A 149 -5.27 9.32 -39.61
C GLU A 149 -4.07 9.33 -38.66
N LYS A 150 -2.93 8.80 -39.11
CA LYS A 150 -1.69 8.84 -38.33
C LYS A 150 -1.24 10.27 -38.16
N ILE A 151 -0.95 10.66 -36.93
CA ILE A 151 -0.42 11.99 -36.64
C ILE A 151 1.08 12.04 -36.95
N SER A 152 1.53 13.13 -37.57
CA SER A 152 2.96 13.39 -37.75
C SER A 152 3.63 13.63 -36.39
N PRO A 153 4.91 13.23 -36.20
CA PRO A 153 5.61 13.52 -34.95
C PRO A 153 5.67 15.02 -34.61
N GLU A 154 5.80 15.89 -35.62
CA GLU A 154 5.83 17.34 -35.48
C GLU A 154 4.49 17.90 -35.00
N ASP A 155 3.38 17.41 -35.54
CA ASP A 155 2.04 17.83 -35.11
C ASP A 155 1.71 17.31 -33.72
N PHE A 156 2.13 16.08 -33.39
CA PHE A 156 1.95 15.56 -32.04
C PHE A 156 2.72 16.40 -31.02
N ARG A 157 3.97 16.76 -31.32
CA ARG A 157 4.79 17.67 -30.52
C ARG A 157 4.11 19.02 -30.33
N HIS A 158 3.61 19.60 -31.42
CA HIS A 158 2.85 20.85 -31.37
C HIS A 158 1.67 20.76 -30.40
N LEU A 159 0.89 19.67 -30.47
CA LEU A 159 -0.25 19.48 -29.58
C LEU A 159 0.17 19.35 -28.13
N VAL A 160 1.17 18.54 -27.81
CA VAL A 160 1.63 18.39 -26.41
C VAL A 160 2.09 19.75 -25.87
N ARG A 161 2.87 20.51 -26.65
CA ARG A 161 3.34 21.85 -26.25
C ARG A 161 2.18 22.83 -26.08
N LYS A 162 1.25 22.88 -27.04
CA LYS A 162 0.06 23.74 -26.96
C LYS A 162 -0.77 23.49 -25.70
N TYR A 163 -1.02 22.23 -25.34
CA TYR A 163 -1.88 21.92 -24.19
C TYR A 163 -1.16 21.94 -22.83
N TRP A 164 0.17 21.73 -22.80
CA TRP A 164 0.97 21.80 -21.56
C TRP A 164 1.60 23.18 -21.31
N GLN A 165 2.26 23.74 -22.34
CA GLN A 165 2.95 25.03 -22.27
C GLN A 165 2.01 26.20 -22.58
N GLY A 166 0.95 25.98 -23.35
CA GLY A 166 0.07 27.05 -23.85
C GLY A 166 0.51 27.67 -25.18
N PHE A 167 1.69 27.30 -25.69
CA PHE A 167 2.25 27.74 -26.97
C PHE A 167 3.26 26.70 -27.49
N ASP A 168 3.56 26.75 -28.78
CA ASP A 168 4.63 26.00 -29.41
C ASP A 168 5.68 26.95 -29.99
N GLU A 169 6.91 26.86 -29.50
CA GLU A 169 8.02 27.75 -29.88
C GLU A 169 8.29 27.75 -31.38
N ASP A 170 8.08 26.61 -32.04
CA ASP A 170 8.36 26.42 -33.46
C ASP A 170 7.30 27.11 -34.34
N LYS A 171 6.07 27.28 -33.84
CA LYS A 171 4.94 27.87 -34.61
C LYS A 171 4.58 29.28 -34.13
N ASP A 172 4.66 29.53 -32.83
CA ASP A 172 4.23 30.77 -32.17
C ASP A 172 5.40 31.71 -31.83
N GLY A 173 6.63 31.26 -32.06
CA GLY A 173 7.86 31.93 -31.62
C GLY A 173 8.20 31.67 -30.15
N PHE A 174 9.45 31.93 -29.77
CA PHE A 174 9.90 31.80 -28.38
C PHE A 174 9.14 32.77 -27.47
N ARG A 175 8.62 32.27 -26.35
CA ARG A 175 8.02 33.06 -25.27
C ARG A 175 8.71 32.72 -23.96
N ASP A 176 8.68 33.66 -23.01
CA ASP A 176 9.21 33.42 -21.67
C ASP A 176 8.49 32.21 -21.03
N TYR A 177 9.25 31.18 -20.66
CA TYR A 177 8.72 29.98 -20.01
C TYR A 177 8.04 30.24 -18.67
N ASN A 178 8.30 31.38 -18.03
CA ASN A 178 7.54 31.80 -16.84
C ASN A 178 6.08 32.10 -17.17
N THR A 179 5.76 32.39 -18.43
CA THR A 179 4.38 32.60 -18.91
C THR A 179 3.72 31.31 -19.42
N ALA A 180 4.46 30.20 -19.46
CA ALA A 180 3.89 28.92 -19.87
C ALA A 180 2.82 28.46 -18.88
N LYS A 181 1.75 27.84 -19.40
CA LYS A 181 0.56 27.43 -18.63
C LYS A 181 0.91 26.58 -17.41
N TYR A 182 1.69 25.51 -17.60
CA TYR A 182 2.21 24.68 -16.52
C TYR A 182 3.74 24.64 -16.51
N GLY A 183 4.36 24.66 -17.69
CA GLY A 183 5.81 24.64 -17.83
C GLY A 183 6.22 24.16 -19.21
N ILE A 184 7.27 23.34 -19.27
CA ILE A 184 7.95 22.94 -20.50
C ILE A 184 7.63 21.48 -20.82
N ALA A 185 7.26 21.21 -22.06
CA ALA A 185 7.14 19.89 -22.64
C ALA A 185 8.33 19.65 -23.57
N ARG A 186 9.14 18.64 -23.24
CA ARG A 186 10.28 18.21 -24.07
C ARG A 186 10.01 16.82 -24.62
N GLU A 187 10.04 16.71 -25.93
CA GLU A 187 10.01 15.45 -26.64
C GLU A 187 11.26 14.59 -26.38
N GLY A 188 11.12 13.26 -26.52
CA GLY A 188 12.27 12.39 -26.75
C GLY A 188 12.85 12.53 -28.15
N GLU A 189 13.71 11.59 -28.54
CA GLU A 189 14.21 11.48 -29.92
C GLU A 189 13.06 11.38 -30.94
N ASN A 190 13.31 11.77 -32.19
CA ASN A 190 12.34 11.73 -33.30
C ASN A 190 11.01 12.46 -33.00
N CYS A 191 11.08 13.68 -32.47
CA CYS A 191 9.90 14.44 -32.03
C CYS A 191 9.03 13.64 -31.03
N GLY A 192 9.70 12.79 -30.23
CA GLY A 192 9.09 11.93 -29.22
C GLY A 192 8.57 10.61 -29.77
N LEU A 193 8.56 10.36 -31.09
CA LEU A 193 8.10 9.08 -31.64
C LEU A 193 9.00 7.94 -31.16
N VAL A 194 8.40 6.98 -30.47
CA VAL A 194 9.06 5.77 -29.97
C VAL A 194 9.15 4.76 -31.10
N THR A 195 10.36 4.55 -31.63
CA THR A 195 10.67 3.56 -32.66
C THR A 195 11.25 2.26 -32.09
N ASP A 196 11.50 2.22 -30.77
CA ASP A 196 12.10 1.08 -30.08
C ASP A 196 11.55 0.94 -28.66
N TYR A 197 11.27 -0.30 -28.24
CA TYR A 197 10.84 -0.65 -26.88
C TYR A 197 11.77 -0.16 -25.76
N ARG A 198 13.05 0.14 -26.06
CA ARG A 198 14.00 0.67 -25.07
C ARG A 198 13.48 1.93 -24.37
N ALA A 199 12.69 2.77 -25.04
CA ALA A 199 12.05 3.93 -24.41
C ALA A 199 11.02 3.51 -23.34
N CYS A 200 10.28 2.43 -23.57
CA CYS A 200 9.36 1.86 -22.58
C CYS A 200 10.11 1.36 -21.34
N CYS A 201 11.23 0.65 -21.53
CA CYS A 201 12.07 0.19 -20.43
C CYS A 201 12.68 1.36 -19.65
N TYR A 202 13.14 2.41 -20.35
CA TYR A 202 13.63 3.63 -19.74
C TYR A 202 12.57 4.27 -18.84
N CYS A 203 11.32 4.37 -19.31
CA CYS A 203 10.23 4.95 -18.53
C CYS A 203 9.87 4.12 -17.28
N ALA A 204 9.96 2.79 -17.36
CA ALA A 204 9.65 1.90 -16.24
C ALA A 204 10.55 2.14 -15.02
N LYS A 205 11.80 2.62 -15.19
CA LYS A 205 12.70 2.88 -14.06
C LYS A 205 12.16 3.94 -13.08
N TYR A 206 11.35 4.89 -13.58
CA TYR A 206 10.81 6.00 -12.78
C TYR A 206 9.76 5.57 -11.77
N VAL A 207 9.22 4.34 -11.85
CA VAL A 207 8.22 3.84 -10.89
C VAL A 207 8.79 3.57 -9.48
N THR A 208 10.11 3.63 -9.32
CA THR A 208 10.82 3.33 -8.06
C THR A 208 11.81 4.39 -7.60
N LYS A 209 11.92 5.53 -8.29
CA LYS A 209 12.88 6.61 -7.96
C LYS A 209 12.52 7.40 -6.68
N ASP A 210 11.94 6.74 -5.69
CA ASP A 210 11.06 7.36 -4.71
C ASP A 210 11.46 7.12 -3.25
N VAL A 211 12.74 6.87 -3.00
CA VAL A 211 13.31 6.72 -1.64
C VAL A 211 13.04 7.98 -0.78
N LYS A 212 12.73 9.13 -1.39
CA LYS A 212 12.50 10.41 -0.71
C LYS A 212 11.02 10.78 -0.53
N LEU A 213 10.05 10.01 -1.04
CA LEU A 213 8.61 10.22 -0.79
C LEU A 213 8.29 10.31 0.70
N LYS A 214 8.87 9.39 1.50
CA LYS A 214 8.70 9.38 2.96
C LYS A 214 9.20 10.67 3.62
N LYS A 215 10.27 11.28 3.11
CA LYS A 215 10.78 12.55 3.63
C LYS A 215 9.79 13.68 3.35
N ALA A 216 9.22 13.72 2.15
CA ALA A 216 8.20 14.69 1.78
C ALA A 216 6.91 14.48 2.60
N GLU A 217 6.38 13.25 2.66
CA GLU A 217 5.22 12.91 3.49
C GLU A 217 5.43 13.28 4.96
N HIS A 218 6.61 13.01 5.53
CA HIS A 218 6.90 13.38 6.92
C HIS A 218 6.98 14.90 7.13
N LYS A 219 7.50 15.66 6.16
CA LYS A 219 7.46 17.13 6.21
C LYS A 219 6.02 17.64 6.17
N VAL A 220 5.18 17.06 5.31
CA VAL A 220 3.74 17.36 5.24
C VAL A 220 3.07 17.04 6.56
N GLU A 221 3.29 15.86 7.13
CA GLU A 221 2.75 15.44 8.43
C GLU A 221 3.14 16.44 9.53
N LYS A 222 4.43 16.82 9.61
CA LYS A 222 4.92 17.77 10.61
C LYS A 222 4.29 19.15 10.43
N TYR A 223 4.19 19.64 9.20
CA TYR A 223 3.55 20.92 8.90
C TYR A 223 2.06 20.91 9.24
N SER A 224 1.32 19.90 8.77
CA SER A 224 -0.10 19.72 9.05
C SER A 224 -0.37 19.63 10.55
N ARG A 225 0.43 18.85 11.27
CA ARG A 225 0.31 18.73 12.73
C ARG A 225 0.57 20.06 13.42
N PHE A 226 1.59 20.81 13.01
CA PHE A 226 1.87 22.13 13.56
C PHE A 226 0.72 23.11 13.29
N ARG A 227 0.24 23.17 12.03
CA ARG A 227 -0.88 24.02 11.59
C ARG A 227 -2.14 23.73 12.41
N HIS A 228 -2.55 22.47 12.45
CA HIS A 228 -3.78 22.03 13.13
C HIS A 228 -3.68 22.12 14.65
N MET A 229 -2.51 21.84 15.22
CA MET A 229 -2.30 22.03 16.66
C MET A 229 -2.40 23.51 17.03
N LYS A 230 -1.86 24.42 16.22
CA LYS A 230 -1.97 25.87 16.44
C LYS A 230 -3.41 26.36 16.29
N SER A 231 -4.18 25.82 15.35
CA SER A 231 -5.57 26.24 15.11
C SER A 231 -6.59 25.58 16.03
N TYR A 232 -6.28 24.42 16.63
CA TYR A 232 -7.24 23.66 17.43
C TYR A 232 -6.96 23.79 18.94
N LYS A 233 -5.69 23.76 19.36
CA LYS A 233 -5.33 23.78 20.78
C LYS A 233 -5.65 25.15 21.39
N PHE A 234 -6.40 25.16 22.49
CA PHE A 234 -6.81 26.37 23.23
C PHE A 234 -7.84 27.25 22.53
N THR A 235 -8.68 26.67 21.65
CA THR A 235 -9.85 27.36 21.10
C THR A 235 -11.11 27.05 21.90
N SER A 236 -12.06 27.99 21.99
CA SER A 236 -13.39 27.79 22.58
C SER A 236 -14.06 26.51 22.07
N LYS A 237 -14.02 26.29 20.75
CA LYS A 237 -14.54 25.08 20.10
C LYS A 237 -13.89 23.79 20.58
N SER A 238 -12.56 23.74 20.73
CA SER A 238 -11.88 22.52 21.19
C SER A 238 -12.28 22.10 22.61
N TYR A 239 -12.66 23.07 23.43
CA TYR A 239 -13.15 22.84 24.78
C TYR A 239 -14.59 22.33 24.78
N GLU A 240 -15.45 22.93 23.96
CA GLU A 240 -16.83 22.46 23.74
C GLU A 240 -16.83 21.02 23.21
N ASP A 241 -16.07 20.74 22.13
CA ASP A 241 -15.94 19.40 21.56
C ASP A 241 -15.45 18.37 22.61
N PHE A 242 -14.54 18.76 23.51
CA PHE A 242 -14.05 17.88 24.57
C PHE A 242 -15.14 17.56 25.60
N PHE A 243 -15.91 18.56 26.03
CA PHE A 243 -17.02 18.32 26.94
C PHE A 243 -18.12 17.49 26.28
N ASP A 244 -18.53 17.86 25.07
CA ASP A 244 -19.64 17.22 24.38
C ASP A 244 -19.30 15.79 23.97
N GLU A 245 -18.12 15.55 23.40
CA GLU A 245 -17.81 14.22 22.89
C GLU A 245 -17.16 13.31 23.94
N PHE A 246 -16.19 13.82 24.70
CA PHE A 246 -15.42 12.97 25.60
C PHE A 246 -16.08 12.81 26.95
N ILE A 247 -16.54 13.91 27.57
CA ILE A 247 -17.16 13.84 28.91
C ILE A 247 -18.53 13.17 28.82
N GLN A 248 -19.38 13.51 27.85
CA GLN A 248 -20.68 12.82 27.71
C GLN A 248 -20.50 11.31 27.47
N SER A 249 -19.57 10.93 26.59
CA SER A 249 -19.29 9.51 26.31
C SER A 249 -18.69 8.77 27.50
N LYS A 250 -17.75 9.38 28.25
CA LYS A 250 -17.04 8.72 29.36
C LYS A 250 -17.92 8.57 30.61
N TYR A 251 -18.87 9.49 30.82
CA TYR A 251 -19.71 9.53 32.01
C TYR A 251 -21.19 9.19 31.75
N ASN A 252 -21.53 8.70 30.54
CA ASN A 252 -22.90 8.37 30.14
C ASN A 252 -23.92 9.49 30.41
N ILE A 253 -23.52 10.74 30.14
CA ILE A 253 -24.42 11.88 30.31
C ILE A 253 -25.46 11.82 29.18
N PRO A 254 -26.77 11.88 29.48
CA PRO A 254 -27.82 11.89 28.47
C PRO A 254 -27.64 12.98 27.41
N ALA A 255 -27.86 12.65 26.14
CA ALA A 255 -27.60 13.54 25.00
C ALA A 255 -28.53 14.77 24.92
N ASP A 256 -29.63 14.76 25.66
CA ASP A 256 -30.57 15.88 25.84
C ASP A 256 -30.02 16.97 26.77
N TYR A 257 -28.98 16.66 27.56
CA TYR A 257 -28.15 17.68 28.22
C TYR A 257 -27.16 18.26 27.21
N SER A 258 -27.64 19.18 26.36
CA SER A 258 -26.74 19.94 25.48
C SER A 258 -25.67 20.66 26.32
N GLY A 259 -24.42 20.69 25.83
CA GLY A 259 -23.28 21.27 26.56
C GLY A 259 -23.55 22.67 27.09
N LYS A 260 -24.46 23.44 26.49
CA LYS A 260 -24.86 24.78 26.93
C LYS A 260 -25.56 24.80 28.30
N ASP A 261 -26.49 23.90 28.58
CA ASP A 261 -27.22 23.88 29.87
C ASP A 261 -26.36 23.32 31.01
N TYR A 262 -25.47 22.37 30.68
CA TYR A 262 -24.49 21.86 31.63
C TYR A 262 -23.42 22.90 31.92
N LEU A 263 -22.84 23.55 30.91
CA LEU A 263 -21.90 24.67 31.10
C LEU A 263 -22.54 25.78 31.93
N TYR A 264 -23.81 26.13 31.74
CA TYR A 264 -24.45 27.19 32.55
C TYR A 264 -24.56 26.81 34.03
N LYS A 265 -25.05 25.59 34.35
CA LYS A 265 -25.11 25.08 35.73
C LYS A 265 -23.72 24.87 36.34
N TRP A 266 -22.74 24.43 35.54
CA TRP A 266 -21.37 24.23 35.99
C TRP A 266 -20.61 25.55 36.14
N HIS A 267 -20.85 26.55 35.29
CA HIS A 267 -20.38 27.93 35.45
C HIS A 267 -20.92 28.52 36.75
N GLU A 268 -22.18 28.25 37.11
CA GLU A 268 -22.76 28.68 38.38
C GLU A 268 -22.04 28.03 39.57
N VAL A 269 -21.69 26.74 39.46
CA VAL A 269 -20.91 25.99 40.46
C VAL A 269 -19.45 26.49 40.53
N VAL A 270 -18.80 26.80 39.41
CA VAL A 270 -17.45 27.38 39.33
C VAL A 270 -17.41 28.76 39.94
N ARG A 271 -18.35 29.62 39.54
CA ARG A 271 -18.50 31.00 40.03
C ARG A 271 -18.75 31.00 41.54
N ARG A 272 -19.53 30.04 42.07
CA ARG A 272 -19.68 29.82 43.53
C ARG A 272 -18.40 29.32 44.20
N LEU A 273 -17.61 28.48 43.54
CA LEU A 273 -16.43 27.84 44.15
C LEU A 273 -15.14 28.68 44.07
N LEU A 274 -15.03 29.62 43.13
CA LEU A 274 -13.82 30.41 42.91
C LEU A 274 -13.96 31.88 43.34
N GLY A 275 -15.19 32.37 43.55
CA GLY A 275 -15.45 33.78 43.88
C GLY A 275 -14.97 34.77 42.81
N ASP A 276 -14.95 36.06 43.12
CA ASP A 276 -14.65 37.16 42.18
C ASP A 276 -13.20 37.22 41.67
N LYS A 277 -12.36 36.22 41.95
CA LYS A 277 -10.92 36.22 41.60
C LYS A 277 -10.59 35.65 40.21
N ALA A 278 -11.58 35.31 39.40
CA ALA A 278 -11.37 34.71 38.07
C ALA A 278 -10.99 35.71 36.96
N PHE A 279 -10.99 37.02 37.22
CA PHE A 279 -10.97 38.07 36.18
C PHE A 279 -9.64 38.81 35.95
N GLU A 280 -8.49 38.26 36.36
CA GLU A 280 -7.19 38.90 36.07
C GLU A 280 -6.45 38.34 34.84
N PHE A 281 -7.05 37.42 34.07
CA PHE A 281 -6.36 36.72 32.96
C PHE A 281 -6.84 37.07 31.53
N GLU A 282 -7.82 37.99 31.39
CA GLU A 282 -8.47 38.28 30.09
C GLU A 282 -7.63 39.14 29.13
N ASP A 283 -6.64 39.92 29.60
CA ASP A 283 -5.94 40.91 28.76
C ASP A 283 -4.76 40.39 27.92
N SER A 284 -4.37 39.10 28.04
CA SER A 284 -3.11 38.61 27.45
C SER A 284 -3.21 37.82 26.15
N LEU A 285 -4.42 37.51 25.64
CA LEU A 285 -4.59 36.50 24.57
C LEU A 285 -5.09 37.02 23.22
N GLY A 286 -5.53 38.28 23.10
CA GLY A 286 -6.00 38.84 21.83
C GLY A 286 -7.23 38.12 21.25
N ILE A 287 -8.06 37.53 22.11
CA ILE A 287 -9.32 36.84 21.79
C ILE A 287 -10.47 37.75 22.26
N GLU A 288 -11.58 37.79 21.51
CA GLU A 288 -12.81 38.49 21.93
C GLU A 288 -13.22 38.08 23.37
N PRO A 289 -13.53 39.03 24.29
CA PRO A 289 -13.67 38.77 25.73
C PRO A 289 -14.64 37.63 26.09
N ILE A 290 -15.71 37.46 25.32
CA ILE A 290 -16.73 36.42 25.54
C ILE A 290 -16.19 35.01 25.25
N GLU A 291 -15.31 34.87 24.26
CA GLU A 291 -14.67 33.58 23.94
C GLU A 291 -13.51 33.28 24.90
N ALA A 292 -12.80 34.31 25.36
CA ALA A 292 -11.76 34.19 26.38
C ALA A 292 -12.32 33.72 27.73
N SER A 293 -13.44 34.29 28.19
CA SER A 293 -14.10 33.92 29.45
C SER A 293 -14.51 32.43 29.49
N LYS A 294 -15.16 31.93 28.43
CA LYS A 294 -15.56 30.50 28.31
C LYS A 294 -14.38 29.54 28.23
N ALA A 295 -13.33 29.94 27.51
CA ALA A 295 -12.10 29.16 27.40
C ALA A 295 -11.35 29.11 28.74
N CYS A 296 -11.32 30.22 29.48
CA CYS A 296 -10.73 30.31 30.82
C CYS A 296 -11.49 29.44 31.83
N ASP A 297 -12.82 29.53 31.87
CA ASP A 297 -13.64 28.72 32.77
C ASP A 297 -13.47 27.22 32.47
N THR A 298 -13.49 26.81 31.21
CA THR A 298 -13.23 25.42 30.83
C THR A 298 -11.81 24.96 31.20
N LEU A 299 -10.78 25.78 30.93
CA LEU A 299 -9.40 25.43 31.28
C LEU A 299 -9.20 25.32 32.79
N MET A 300 -9.89 26.16 33.58
CA MET A 300 -9.91 26.04 35.03
C MET A 300 -10.57 24.75 35.48
N ILE A 301 -11.68 24.33 34.87
CA ILE A 301 -12.34 23.04 35.15
C ILE A 301 -11.39 21.88 34.84
N ILE A 302 -10.81 21.89 33.65
CA ILE A 302 -9.86 20.87 33.20
C ILE A 302 -8.67 20.76 34.18
N LYS A 303 -8.14 21.89 34.66
CA LYS A 303 -7.05 21.91 35.64
C LYS A 303 -7.50 21.44 37.03
N LYS A 304 -8.63 21.96 37.53
CA LYS A 304 -9.17 21.64 38.86
C LYS A 304 -9.54 20.17 39.02
N HIS A 305 -9.97 19.52 37.93
CA HIS A 305 -10.34 18.11 37.91
C HIS A 305 -9.25 17.18 37.40
N HIS A 306 -8.01 17.67 37.22
CA HIS A 306 -6.89 16.88 36.70
C HIS A 306 -7.15 16.25 35.31
N LEU A 307 -8.06 16.84 34.51
CA LEU A 307 -8.44 16.36 33.17
C LEU A 307 -7.52 16.89 32.07
N TYR A 308 -6.50 17.67 32.40
CA TYR A 308 -5.63 18.31 31.40
C TYR A 308 -4.92 17.31 30.49
N GLU A 309 -4.51 16.15 31.02
CA GLU A 309 -3.90 15.10 30.22
C GLU A 309 -4.91 14.48 29.24
N ASP A 310 -6.15 14.23 29.71
CA ASP A 310 -7.25 13.70 28.90
C ASP A 310 -7.64 14.69 27.79
N TYR A 311 -7.75 15.97 28.10
CA TYR A 311 -7.95 17.03 27.11
C TYR A 311 -6.81 17.09 26.08
N CYS A 312 -5.56 17.01 26.53
CA CYS A 312 -4.41 16.95 25.61
C CYS A 312 -4.41 15.69 24.75
N LYS A 313 -4.91 14.55 25.25
CA LYS A 313 -5.09 13.31 24.46
C LYS A 313 -6.21 13.48 23.43
N PHE A 314 -7.34 14.05 23.83
CA PHE A 314 -8.47 14.36 22.94
C PHE A 314 -8.07 15.28 21.79
N CYS A 315 -7.44 16.42 22.09
CA CYS A 315 -6.97 17.36 21.08
C CYS A 315 -5.95 16.71 20.13
N ARG A 316 -5.05 15.85 20.64
CA ARG A 316 -4.12 15.08 19.78
C ARG A 316 -4.87 14.13 18.85
N ALA A 317 -5.88 13.41 19.32
CA ALA A 317 -6.67 12.51 18.50
C ALA A 317 -7.42 13.25 17.39
N LYS A 318 -8.03 14.40 17.69
CA LYS A 318 -8.69 15.26 16.69
C LYS A 318 -7.72 15.78 15.63
N VAL A 319 -6.56 16.27 16.06
CA VAL A 319 -5.48 16.69 15.15
C VAL A 319 -4.98 15.52 14.30
N ASP A 320 -4.87 14.31 14.86
CA ASP A 320 -4.44 13.11 14.13
C ASP A 320 -5.38 12.76 12.97
N VAL A 321 -6.70 12.93 13.14
CA VAL A 321 -7.69 12.74 12.06
C VAL A 321 -7.48 13.76 10.94
N GLN A 322 -7.32 15.05 11.26
CA GLN A 322 -7.10 16.09 10.26
C GLN A 322 -5.75 15.93 9.54
N VAL A 323 -4.70 15.52 10.27
CA VAL A 323 -3.40 15.18 9.68
C VAL A 323 -3.53 13.97 8.76
N HIS A 324 -4.34 12.97 9.13
CA HIS A 324 -4.62 11.83 8.26
C HIS A 324 -5.29 12.27 6.95
N ASP A 325 -6.30 13.14 7.01
CA ASP A 325 -6.99 13.65 5.82
C ASP A 325 -6.08 14.49 4.91
N ASP A 326 -5.23 15.33 5.50
CA ASP A 326 -4.20 16.06 4.76
C ASP A 326 -3.22 15.11 4.07
N LEU A 327 -2.79 14.04 4.76
CA LEU A 327 -1.89 13.03 4.18
C LEU A 327 -2.58 12.22 3.09
N VAL A 328 -3.87 11.90 3.23
CA VAL A 328 -4.67 11.24 2.19
C VAL A 328 -4.75 12.14 0.96
N THR A 329 -5.04 13.43 1.14
CA THR A 329 -5.09 14.43 0.07
C THR A 329 -3.73 14.57 -0.61
N TYR A 330 -2.66 14.75 0.15
CA TYR A 330 -1.28 14.78 -0.35
C TYR A 330 -0.95 13.54 -1.16
N ARG A 331 -1.23 12.35 -0.61
CA ARG A 331 -0.97 11.08 -1.30
C ARG A 331 -1.78 10.96 -2.59
N ASN A 332 -3.02 11.41 -2.61
CA ASN A 332 -3.89 11.18 -3.77
C ASN A 332 -3.64 12.17 -4.89
N ARG A 333 -3.27 13.42 -4.59
CA ARG A 333 -3.12 14.51 -5.57
C ARG A 333 -1.69 14.94 -5.84
N TYR A 334 -0.82 14.96 -4.82
CA TYR A 334 0.46 15.68 -4.89
C TYR A 334 1.72 14.80 -4.77
N CYS A 335 1.59 13.60 -4.21
CA CYS A 335 2.73 12.72 -3.99
C CYS A 335 3.17 12.02 -5.28
N ASN A 336 4.43 11.56 -5.34
CA ASN A 336 4.94 10.81 -6.47
C ASN A 336 4.25 9.44 -6.62
N LYS A 337 3.39 9.31 -7.62
CA LYS A 337 2.72 8.07 -8.01
C LYS A 337 2.81 7.88 -9.52
N CYS A 338 3.12 6.65 -9.92
CA CYS A 338 2.92 6.23 -11.29
C CYS A 338 1.43 6.24 -11.62
N ARG A 339 1.08 6.85 -12.76
CA ARG A 339 -0.26 6.80 -13.34
C ARG A 339 -0.22 6.02 -14.64
N ILE A 340 -1.19 5.14 -14.85
CA ILE A 340 -1.24 4.29 -16.03
C ILE A 340 -2.70 4.08 -16.38
N SER A 341 -3.05 4.17 -17.67
CA SER A 341 -4.41 3.86 -18.11
C SER A 341 -4.77 2.42 -17.77
N GLN A 342 -6.08 2.17 -17.64
CA GLN A 342 -6.57 0.80 -17.58
C GLN A 342 -6.19 0.07 -18.88
N GLN A 343 -6.03 -1.25 -18.79
CA GLN A 343 -5.73 -2.15 -19.92
C GLN A 343 -4.32 -2.02 -20.52
N VAL A 344 -3.49 -1.08 -20.05
CA VAL A 344 -2.10 -1.01 -20.51
C VAL A 344 -1.36 -2.30 -20.18
N GLY A 345 -0.91 -2.96 -21.25
CA GLY A 345 -0.18 -4.23 -21.23
C GLY A 345 -1.05 -5.48 -21.34
N ASP A 346 -2.38 -5.35 -21.46
CA ASP A 346 -3.30 -6.50 -21.57
C ASP A 346 -2.99 -7.39 -22.78
N TYR A 347 -2.41 -6.83 -23.84
CA TYR A 347 -2.04 -7.57 -25.04
C TYR A 347 -1.13 -8.77 -24.76
N ALA A 348 -0.33 -8.69 -23.69
CA ALA A 348 0.50 -9.80 -23.21
C ALA A 348 -0.29 -11.08 -22.94
N LEU A 349 -1.56 -10.97 -22.53
CA LEU A 349 -2.41 -12.12 -22.18
C LEU A 349 -2.71 -13.01 -23.39
N LYS A 350 -2.63 -12.48 -24.62
CA LYS A 350 -2.81 -13.26 -25.86
C LYS A 350 -1.63 -14.19 -26.19
N PHE A 351 -0.49 -14.01 -25.52
CA PHE A 351 0.76 -14.73 -25.81
C PHE A 351 1.13 -15.72 -24.71
N ILE A 352 0.21 -16.01 -23.80
CA ILE A 352 0.40 -17.02 -22.75
C ILE A 352 0.06 -18.37 -23.36
N THR A 353 1.02 -19.29 -23.34
CA THR A 353 0.85 -20.66 -23.83
C THR A 353 0.56 -21.65 -22.71
N ASP A 354 1.07 -21.38 -21.50
CA ASP A 354 0.88 -22.21 -20.31
C ASP A 354 0.21 -21.37 -19.22
N TYR A 355 -1.08 -21.62 -18.97
CA TYR A 355 -1.85 -20.93 -17.94
C TYR A 355 -1.54 -21.40 -16.52
N MET A 356 -0.75 -22.47 -16.33
CA MET A 356 -0.30 -22.93 -15.03
C MET A 356 1.09 -22.39 -14.69
N ASN A 357 1.83 -21.92 -15.68
CA ASN A 357 3.06 -21.16 -15.55
C ASN A 357 3.08 -19.96 -16.52
N PRO A 358 2.29 -18.90 -16.25
CA PRO A 358 2.06 -17.85 -17.24
C PRO A 358 3.30 -16.96 -17.38
N MET A 359 3.99 -17.20 -18.49
CA MET A 359 5.20 -16.48 -18.89
C MET A 359 4.95 -15.76 -20.21
N VAL A 360 5.63 -14.63 -20.41
CA VAL A 360 5.61 -13.88 -21.67
C VAL A 360 7.02 -13.56 -22.12
N GLN A 361 7.25 -13.60 -23.44
CA GLN A 361 8.52 -13.21 -24.02
C GLN A 361 8.67 -11.70 -24.03
N ILE A 362 9.82 -11.22 -23.58
CA ILE A 362 10.18 -9.81 -23.66
C ILE A 362 11.62 -9.65 -24.16
N PRO A 363 11.92 -8.59 -24.92
CA PRO A 363 13.27 -8.34 -25.41
C PRO A 363 14.28 -8.12 -24.28
N SER A 364 15.51 -8.56 -24.51
CA SER A 364 16.65 -8.34 -23.64
C SER A 364 17.91 -8.13 -24.48
N LYS A 365 19.01 -7.75 -23.84
CA LYS A 365 20.31 -7.59 -24.51
C LYS A 365 20.79 -8.86 -25.22
N LYS A 366 20.34 -10.05 -24.78
CA LYS A 366 20.75 -11.36 -25.33
C LYS A 366 19.62 -12.02 -26.15
N GLY A 367 18.71 -11.24 -26.73
CA GLY A 367 17.52 -11.74 -27.43
C GLY A 367 16.29 -11.78 -26.52
N PHE A 368 15.32 -12.63 -26.82
CA PHE A 368 14.08 -12.73 -26.03
C PHE A 368 14.28 -13.57 -24.76
N LYS A 369 13.68 -13.15 -23.66
CA LYS A 369 13.59 -13.96 -22.44
C LYS A 369 12.14 -14.11 -21.99
N ASN A 370 11.82 -15.30 -21.49
CA ASN A 370 10.56 -15.55 -20.80
C ASN A 370 10.60 -14.85 -19.43
N ARG A 371 9.58 -14.05 -19.14
CA ARG A 371 9.36 -13.45 -17.82
C ARG A 371 8.01 -13.88 -17.26
N PRO A 372 7.88 -14.07 -15.94
CA PRO A 372 6.58 -14.24 -15.30
C PRO A 372 5.71 -13.01 -15.55
N LEU A 373 4.40 -13.23 -15.64
CA LEU A 373 3.47 -12.10 -15.72
C LEU A 373 3.64 -11.13 -14.53
N PRO A 374 3.47 -9.82 -14.74
CA PRO A 374 3.32 -8.89 -13.64
C PRO A 374 2.02 -9.14 -12.88
N MET A 375 2.03 -8.82 -11.57
CA MET A 375 0.87 -8.97 -10.68
C MET A 375 -0.44 -8.37 -11.20
N TYR A 376 -0.37 -7.27 -11.95
CA TYR A 376 -1.55 -6.67 -12.58
C TYR A 376 -2.21 -7.63 -13.59
N LEU A 377 -1.42 -8.28 -14.43
CA LEU A 377 -1.89 -9.20 -15.46
C LEU A 377 -2.28 -10.56 -14.87
N TYR A 378 -1.56 -11.06 -13.86
CA TYR A 378 -2.00 -12.20 -13.05
C TYR A 378 -3.42 -11.99 -12.52
N ARG A 379 -3.71 -10.81 -11.96
CA ARG A 379 -5.07 -10.52 -11.47
C ARG A 379 -6.09 -10.52 -12.61
N LYS A 380 -5.77 -9.99 -13.80
CA LYS A 380 -6.71 -10.03 -14.92
C LYS A 380 -6.98 -11.44 -15.44
N LEU A 381 -5.96 -12.30 -15.41
CA LEU A 381 -6.07 -13.66 -15.91
C LEU A 381 -6.88 -14.56 -14.97
N TYR A 382 -6.64 -14.45 -13.66
CA TYR A 382 -7.17 -15.38 -12.66
C TYR A 382 -8.29 -14.79 -11.80
N THR A 383 -8.74 -13.57 -12.07
CA THR A 383 -9.84 -12.96 -11.31
C THR A 383 -10.87 -12.32 -12.21
N GLU A 384 -12.09 -12.30 -11.69
CA GLU A 384 -13.20 -11.52 -12.22
C GLU A 384 -13.64 -10.47 -11.20
N VAL A 385 -14.41 -9.49 -11.66
CA VAL A 385 -14.96 -8.42 -10.82
C VAL A 385 -16.44 -8.69 -10.62
N VAL A 386 -16.83 -8.94 -9.37
CA VAL A 386 -18.22 -9.19 -8.98
C VAL A 386 -18.73 -8.01 -8.16
N SER A 387 -19.92 -7.52 -8.48
CA SER A 387 -20.65 -6.58 -7.62
C SER A 387 -21.33 -7.38 -6.52
N THR A 388 -21.14 -7.01 -5.26
CA THR A 388 -21.86 -7.65 -4.16
C THR A 388 -23.06 -6.77 -3.81
N ASP A 389 -24.24 -7.18 -4.24
CA ASP A 389 -25.48 -6.55 -3.79
C ASP A 389 -25.82 -7.12 -2.41
N GLU A 390 -25.82 -6.27 -1.39
CA GLU A 390 -26.25 -6.69 -0.05
C GLU A 390 -27.64 -6.12 0.22
N VAL A 391 -28.59 -7.02 0.48
CA VAL A 391 -29.91 -6.64 0.97
C VAL A 391 -29.73 -6.25 2.44
N THR A 392 -29.83 -4.96 2.74
CA THR A 392 -29.83 -4.48 4.13
C THR A 392 -30.98 -5.13 4.90
N ARG A 393 -30.92 -5.16 6.24
CA ARG A 393 -32.02 -5.66 7.10
C ARG A 393 -33.39 -5.01 6.83
N ARG A 394 -33.44 -3.90 6.09
CA ARG A 394 -34.64 -3.17 5.68
C ARG A 394 -35.08 -3.45 4.23
N GLY A 395 -34.48 -4.42 3.54
CA GLY A 395 -34.80 -4.74 2.15
C GLY A 395 -34.16 -3.83 1.10
N THR A 396 -33.42 -2.78 1.50
CA THR A 396 -32.72 -1.90 0.55
C THR A 396 -31.46 -2.57 0.02
N ILE A 397 -31.32 -2.66 -1.30
CA ILE A 397 -30.10 -3.13 -1.94
C ILE A 397 -29.03 -2.04 -1.83
N LYS A 398 -27.96 -2.30 -1.09
CA LYS A 398 -26.78 -1.45 -1.08
C LYS A 398 -25.78 -2.04 -2.06
N HIS A 399 -25.58 -1.37 -3.20
CA HIS A 399 -24.51 -1.73 -4.13
C HIS A 399 -23.16 -1.52 -3.43
N HIS A 400 -22.48 -2.60 -3.08
CA HIS A 400 -21.12 -2.48 -2.55
C HIS A 400 -20.11 -2.26 -3.67
N SER A 401 -18.94 -1.79 -3.26
CA SER A 401 -17.79 -1.63 -4.15
C SER A 401 -17.44 -2.96 -4.83
N PRO A 402 -17.09 -2.95 -6.13
CA PRO A 402 -16.70 -4.13 -6.89
C PRO A 402 -15.59 -4.91 -6.17
N VAL A 403 -15.78 -6.22 -6.04
CA VAL A 403 -14.84 -7.13 -5.39
C VAL A 403 -14.19 -8.01 -6.45
N ARG A 404 -12.86 -8.22 -6.33
CA ARG A 404 -12.17 -9.18 -7.19
C ARG A 404 -12.20 -10.56 -6.58
N VAL A 405 -12.73 -11.52 -7.33
CA VAL A 405 -12.84 -12.92 -6.90
C VAL A 405 -12.06 -13.81 -7.87
N LEU A 406 -11.59 -14.95 -7.40
CA LEU A 406 -10.96 -15.94 -8.28
C LEU A 406 -11.99 -16.45 -9.29
N ASN A 407 -11.63 -16.45 -10.58
CA ASN A 407 -12.37 -17.19 -11.59
C ASN A 407 -11.97 -18.68 -11.55
N ASP A 408 -12.62 -19.53 -12.36
CA ASP A 408 -12.34 -20.97 -12.37
C ASP A 408 -10.87 -21.28 -12.69
N LEU A 409 -10.30 -20.61 -13.69
CA LEU A 409 -8.88 -20.76 -14.03
C LEU A 409 -7.96 -20.40 -12.86
N GLY A 410 -8.33 -19.38 -12.07
CA GLY A 410 -7.59 -18.95 -10.90
C GLY A 410 -7.69 -19.92 -9.72
N VAL A 411 -8.83 -20.58 -9.56
CA VAL A 411 -9.02 -21.70 -8.63
C VAL A 411 -8.15 -22.88 -9.05
N GLU A 412 -8.20 -23.28 -10.32
CA GLU A 412 -7.37 -24.35 -10.88
C GLU A 412 -5.88 -24.07 -10.70
N TYR A 413 -5.43 -22.86 -11.05
CA TYR A 413 -4.04 -22.44 -10.87
C TYR A 413 -3.59 -22.57 -9.41
N LYS A 414 -4.42 -22.10 -8.46
CA LYS A 414 -4.10 -22.19 -7.03
C LYS A 414 -3.99 -23.64 -6.56
N VAL A 415 -4.90 -24.49 -6.98
CA VAL A 415 -4.91 -25.93 -6.65
C VAL A 415 -3.71 -26.64 -7.28
N TYR A 416 -3.40 -26.38 -8.54
CA TYR A 416 -2.22 -26.91 -9.24
C TYR A 416 -0.92 -26.57 -8.50
N ARG A 417 -0.81 -25.34 -7.96
CA ARG A 417 0.36 -24.88 -7.22
C ARG A 417 0.36 -25.31 -5.75
N LEU A 418 -0.67 -26.01 -5.26
CA LEU A 418 -0.82 -26.31 -3.84
C LEU A 418 0.26 -27.27 -3.35
N ASP A 419 0.54 -28.34 -4.10
CA ASP A 419 1.54 -29.35 -3.70
C ASP A 419 2.95 -28.76 -3.62
N GLU A 420 3.34 -27.94 -4.60
CA GLU A 420 4.62 -27.26 -4.58
C GLU A 420 4.71 -26.29 -3.39
N GLN A 421 3.61 -25.61 -3.04
CA GLN A 421 3.57 -24.71 -1.88
C GLN A 421 3.67 -25.49 -0.55
N ILE A 422 2.93 -26.59 -0.42
CA ILE A 422 3.01 -27.48 0.76
C ILE A 422 4.43 -28.00 0.91
N LYS A 423 5.02 -28.53 -0.18
CA LYS A 423 6.39 -29.01 -0.18
C LYS A 423 7.39 -27.94 0.25
N LYS A 424 7.35 -26.76 -0.37
CA LYS A 424 8.26 -25.65 -0.03
C LYS A 424 8.11 -25.19 1.41
N LYS A 425 6.87 -25.12 1.92
CA LYS A 425 6.59 -24.69 3.29
C LYS A 425 7.03 -25.76 4.30
N ALA A 426 6.90 -27.03 3.96
CA ALA A 426 7.39 -28.16 4.76
C ALA A 426 8.92 -28.19 4.79
N GLU A 427 9.59 -28.06 3.64
CA GLU A 427 11.05 -28.00 3.53
C GLU A 427 11.63 -26.80 4.30
N ALA A 428 10.97 -25.63 4.23
CA ALA A 428 11.36 -24.46 5.01
C ALA A 428 11.24 -24.74 6.52
N ALA A 429 10.12 -25.31 6.97
CA ALA A 429 9.94 -25.67 8.38
C ALA A 429 10.95 -26.72 8.85
N GLU A 430 11.27 -27.71 8.02
CA GLU A 430 12.29 -28.73 8.29
C GLU A 430 13.68 -28.11 8.44
N ASN A 431 14.07 -27.21 7.53
CA ASN A 431 15.34 -26.51 7.60
C ASN A 431 15.43 -25.61 8.84
N ASP A 432 14.37 -24.84 9.12
CA ASP A 432 14.28 -23.95 10.28
C ASP A 432 14.42 -24.74 11.59
N PHE A 433 13.75 -25.90 11.66
CA PHE A 433 13.77 -26.82 12.78
C PHE A 433 15.13 -27.49 12.98
N ASN A 434 15.70 -28.08 11.91
CA ASN A 434 17.00 -28.75 11.98
C ASN A 434 18.09 -27.77 12.41
N THR A 435 18.04 -26.55 11.88
CA THR A 435 19.02 -25.52 12.25
C THR A 435 18.89 -25.11 13.71
N LEU A 436 17.67 -25.10 14.28
CA LEU A 436 17.48 -24.86 15.70
C LEU A 436 18.02 -26.00 16.56
N ILE A 437 17.70 -27.24 16.22
CA ILE A 437 18.05 -28.42 17.04
C ILE A 437 19.55 -28.70 17.04
N TYR A 438 20.21 -28.57 15.89
CA TYR A 438 21.63 -28.89 15.77
C TYR A 438 22.54 -27.71 16.11
N ASN A 439 21.98 -26.57 16.54
CA ASN A 439 22.75 -25.37 16.89
C ASN A 439 22.34 -24.84 18.28
N GLU A 440 22.93 -25.42 19.32
CA GLU A 440 22.69 -25.06 20.71
C GLU A 440 22.90 -23.56 20.98
N GLN A 441 23.94 -22.95 20.40
CA GLN A 441 24.21 -21.52 20.54
C GLN A 441 23.10 -20.64 19.91
N LEU A 442 22.49 -21.12 18.82
CA LEU A 442 21.36 -20.41 18.21
C LEU A 442 20.12 -20.51 19.07
N PHE A 443 19.85 -21.69 19.62
CA PHE A 443 18.75 -21.89 20.56
C PHE A 443 18.88 -20.96 21.77
N GLU A 444 20.07 -20.86 22.35
CA GLU A 444 20.35 -19.95 23.47
C GLU A 444 20.12 -18.48 23.09
N ARG A 445 20.55 -18.05 21.91
CA ARG A 445 20.28 -16.69 21.41
C ARG A 445 18.79 -16.43 21.16
N MET A 446 18.05 -17.43 20.69
CA MET A 446 16.60 -17.33 20.53
C MET A 446 15.92 -17.23 21.90
N ARG A 447 16.40 -17.99 22.90
CA ARG A 447 15.95 -17.95 24.30
C ARG A 447 16.17 -16.58 24.95
N GLU A 448 17.30 -15.94 24.65
CA GLU A 448 17.65 -14.61 25.15
C GLU A 448 16.94 -13.47 24.40
N SER A 449 16.30 -13.75 23.27
CA SER A 449 15.58 -12.74 22.51
C SER A 449 14.25 -12.38 23.18
N ASP A 450 13.77 -11.14 23.00
CA ASP A 450 12.46 -10.67 23.49
C ASP A 450 11.24 -11.43 22.90
N ILE A 451 11.47 -12.50 22.13
CA ILE A 451 10.46 -13.35 21.50
C ILE A 451 9.94 -14.36 22.55
N ASN A 452 9.26 -13.82 23.56
CA ASN A 452 8.26 -14.45 24.45
C ASN A 452 8.73 -15.50 25.48
N ILE A 453 8.26 -15.37 26.73
CA ILE A 453 8.58 -16.26 27.88
C ILE A 453 7.93 -17.66 27.76
N ASP A 454 6.88 -17.80 26.94
CA ASP A 454 6.18 -19.08 26.68
C ASP A 454 7.03 -20.12 25.92
N VAL A 455 8.20 -19.72 25.37
CA VAL A 455 9.13 -20.64 24.68
C VAL A 455 9.51 -21.81 25.59
N PHE A 456 9.75 -21.54 26.87
CA PHE A 456 10.42 -22.49 27.75
C PHE A 456 9.52 -23.64 28.19
N GLN A 457 8.24 -23.36 28.48
CA GLN A 457 7.26 -24.40 28.81
C GLN A 457 7.04 -25.33 27.62
N HIS A 458 6.95 -24.77 26.42
CA HIS A 458 6.76 -25.56 25.21
C HIS A 458 8.03 -26.26 24.74
N TYR A 459 9.23 -25.78 25.09
CA TYR A 459 10.49 -26.38 24.62
C TYR A 459 10.79 -27.76 25.22
N ASN A 460 10.57 -27.95 26.53
CA ASN A 460 10.80 -29.26 27.15
C ASN A 460 9.81 -30.31 26.61
N ASP A 461 8.56 -29.92 26.42
CA ASP A 461 7.54 -30.76 25.77
C ASP A 461 7.92 -31.02 24.31
N PHE A 462 8.44 -30.01 23.62
CA PHE A 462 8.92 -30.09 22.25
C PHE A 462 10.12 -31.01 22.10
N GLN A 463 11.13 -30.97 22.98
CA GLN A 463 12.26 -31.89 22.96
C GLN A 463 11.81 -33.33 23.18
N ARG A 464 10.93 -33.56 24.16
CA ARG A 464 10.37 -34.90 24.44
C ARG A 464 9.56 -35.43 23.27
N MET A 465 8.72 -34.59 22.66
CA MET A 465 7.97 -34.96 21.45
C MET A 465 8.91 -35.22 20.28
N THR A 466 9.91 -34.37 20.08
CA THR A 466 10.86 -34.47 18.97
C THR A 466 11.66 -35.76 19.02
N ASN A 467 12.21 -36.13 20.18
CA ASN A 467 12.97 -37.37 20.34
C ASN A 467 12.10 -38.59 19.98
N ARG A 468 10.85 -38.64 20.48
CA ARG A 468 9.88 -39.69 20.12
C ARG A 468 9.54 -39.70 18.62
N LEU A 469 9.51 -38.55 17.97
CA LEU A 469 9.16 -38.44 16.55
C LEU A 469 10.31 -38.80 15.61
N ILE A 470 11.54 -38.50 16.02
CA ILE A 470 12.77 -38.94 15.35
C ILE A 470 12.87 -40.46 15.40
N GLU A 471 12.67 -41.06 16.59
CA GLU A 471 12.69 -42.51 16.79
C GLU A 471 11.69 -43.26 15.91
N ASN A 472 10.57 -42.61 15.57
CA ASN A 472 9.49 -43.19 14.76
C ASN A 472 9.54 -42.84 13.26
N ASN A 473 10.56 -42.10 12.78
CA ASN A 473 10.66 -41.62 11.40
C ASN A 473 9.40 -40.86 10.90
N LYS A 474 8.69 -40.15 11.80
CA LYS A 474 7.44 -39.42 11.50
C LYS A 474 7.63 -37.93 11.30
N LEU A 475 8.86 -37.43 11.37
CA LEU A 475 9.13 -36.00 11.39
C LEU A 475 8.73 -35.29 10.08
N LYS A 476 8.95 -35.93 8.92
CA LYS A 476 8.55 -35.40 7.61
C LYS A 476 7.04 -35.21 7.49
N ASP A 477 6.26 -36.13 8.07
CA ASP A 477 4.79 -36.04 8.08
C ASP A 477 4.32 -34.81 8.88
N ILE A 478 5.02 -34.46 9.96
CA ILE A 478 4.69 -33.29 10.78
C ILE A 478 4.94 -31.99 10.03
N PHE A 479 6.07 -31.85 9.34
CA PHE A 479 6.34 -30.65 8.54
C PHE A 479 5.33 -30.50 7.40
N LYS A 480 4.91 -31.60 6.79
CA LYS A 480 3.84 -31.61 5.79
C LYS A 480 2.51 -31.13 6.41
N ARG A 481 2.10 -31.68 7.56
CA ARG A 481 0.87 -31.26 8.26
C ARG A 481 0.92 -29.80 8.73
N TYR A 482 2.09 -29.33 9.17
CA TYR A 482 2.32 -27.92 9.49
C TYR A 482 2.08 -27.04 8.26
N ALA A 483 2.64 -27.43 7.11
CA ALA A 483 2.44 -26.72 5.86
C ALA A 483 0.97 -26.72 5.41
N GLU A 484 0.28 -27.87 5.48
CA GLU A 484 -1.15 -28.00 5.20
C GLU A 484 -1.98 -27.08 6.11
N TYR A 485 -1.75 -27.14 7.43
CA TYR A 485 -2.41 -26.29 8.42
C TYR A 485 -2.22 -24.81 8.09
N LYS A 486 -0.97 -24.37 7.89
CA LYS A 486 -0.64 -22.96 7.62
C LYS A 486 -1.20 -22.42 6.32
N LEU A 487 -1.23 -23.23 5.27
CA LEU A 487 -1.66 -22.77 3.95
C LEU A 487 -3.18 -22.79 3.77
N ILE A 488 -3.87 -23.70 4.47
CA ILE A 488 -5.26 -24.04 4.18
C ILE A 488 -6.18 -23.75 5.38
N TYR A 489 -5.78 -24.15 6.59
CA TYR A 489 -6.68 -24.26 7.75
C TYR A 489 -6.46 -23.23 8.86
N GLU A 490 -5.33 -22.52 8.87
CA GLU A 490 -5.06 -21.47 9.85
C GLU A 490 -6.14 -20.37 9.78
N ASP A 491 -6.63 -19.96 10.96
CA ASP A 491 -7.75 -19.03 11.16
C ASP A 491 -9.07 -19.46 10.48
N ARG A 492 -9.25 -20.76 10.24
CA ARG A 492 -10.51 -21.34 9.74
C ARG A 492 -11.25 -22.08 10.84
N PHE A 493 -12.56 -22.20 10.64
CA PHE A 493 -13.46 -22.89 11.54
C PHE A 493 -14.18 -24.01 10.80
N LEU A 494 -14.42 -25.11 11.49
CA LEU A 494 -15.29 -26.19 11.04
C LEU A 494 -16.59 -26.18 11.85
N PRO A 495 -17.72 -26.53 11.23
CA PRO A 495 -18.96 -26.72 11.96
C PRO A 495 -18.82 -27.92 12.91
N VAL A 496 -19.36 -27.76 14.11
CA VAL A 496 -19.45 -28.81 15.12
C VAL A 496 -20.86 -29.41 15.10
N PRO A 497 -21.00 -30.74 15.02
CA PRO A 497 -22.27 -31.40 15.29
C PRO A 497 -22.75 -31.02 16.70
N CYS A 498 -23.98 -30.52 16.81
CA CYS A 498 -24.52 -30.03 18.08
C CYS A 498 -24.57 -31.16 19.12
N MET A 499 -23.91 -30.93 20.27
CA MET A 499 -24.05 -31.63 21.57
C MET A 499 -23.27 -32.93 21.82
N GLY A 500 -22.33 -32.82 22.76
CA GLY A 500 -22.12 -33.81 23.83
C GLY A 500 -21.33 -35.06 23.46
N HIS A 501 -20.01 -34.99 23.64
CA HIS A 501 -18.98 -36.01 23.36
C HIS A 501 -18.49 -36.01 21.91
N PHE A 502 -17.26 -35.53 21.73
CA PHE A 502 -16.54 -35.60 20.46
C PHE A 502 -15.78 -36.92 20.43
N ASP A 503 -16.24 -37.87 19.63
CA ASP A 503 -15.37 -38.94 19.15
C ASP A 503 -14.57 -38.43 17.93
N ASP A 504 -13.39 -38.99 17.69
CA ASP A 504 -12.57 -38.65 16.51
C ASP A 504 -13.33 -38.92 15.20
N SER A 505 -14.33 -39.81 15.24
CA SER A 505 -15.21 -40.15 14.13
C SER A 505 -16.24 -39.07 13.78
N ASP A 506 -16.51 -38.14 14.69
CA ASP A 506 -17.48 -37.04 14.48
C ASP A 506 -16.92 -35.88 13.67
N PHE A 507 -15.59 -35.85 13.47
CA PHE A 507 -14.92 -34.82 12.70
C PHE A 507 -15.00 -35.10 11.20
N PRO A 508 -15.34 -34.09 10.35
CA PRO A 508 -15.35 -34.27 8.91
C PRO A 508 -13.94 -34.63 8.42
N ALA A 509 -13.85 -35.65 7.56
CA ALA A 509 -12.57 -36.06 7.00
C ALA A 509 -11.91 -34.90 6.25
N ILE A 510 -10.64 -34.65 6.57
CA ILE A 510 -9.85 -33.61 5.90
C ILE A 510 -9.58 -34.01 4.46
N ASN A 511 -10.00 -33.16 3.53
CA ASN A 511 -9.67 -33.29 2.11
C ASN A 511 -8.98 -32.01 1.66
N ILE A 512 -7.65 -32.04 1.69
CA ILE A 512 -6.74 -30.91 1.43
C ILE A 512 -7.13 -30.13 0.17
N TYR A 513 -7.44 -30.80 -0.94
CA TYR A 513 -7.73 -30.10 -2.20
C TYR A 513 -9.14 -29.51 -2.23
N ASP A 514 -10.14 -30.25 -1.74
CA ASP A 514 -11.51 -29.76 -1.73
C ASP A 514 -11.73 -28.66 -0.69
N ASP A 515 -11.13 -28.81 0.48
CA ASP A 515 -11.09 -27.77 1.52
C ASP A 515 -10.36 -26.53 1.00
N TYR A 516 -9.21 -26.68 0.34
CA TYR A 516 -8.52 -25.53 -0.26
C TYR A 516 -9.36 -24.86 -1.34
N ARG A 517 -9.96 -25.62 -2.27
CA ARG A 517 -10.87 -25.10 -3.31
C ARG A 517 -12.02 -24.29 -2.69
N ARG A 518 -12.64 -24.81 -1.63
CA ARG A 518 -13.70 -24.13 -0.88
C ARG A 518 -13.18 -22.85 -0.25
N PHE A 519 -12.03 -22.89 0.43
CA PHE A 519 -11.48 -21.76 1.17
C PHE A 519 -10.85 -20.66 0.32
N ILE A 520 -10.52 -20.91 -0.95
CA ILE A 520 -10.03 -19.87 -1.87
C ILE A 520 -11.17 -19.20 -2.64
N ARG A 521 -12.30 -19.87 -2.84
CA ARG A 521 -13.50 -19.22 -3.37
C ARG A 521 -14.04 -18.22 -2.32
N PRO A 522 -14.33 -16.97 -2.69
CA PRO A 522 -14.93 -16.03 -1.77
C PRO A 522 -16.39 -16.45 -1.51
N SER A 523 -16.76 -16.49 -0.24
CA SER A 523 -18.06 -16.93 0.28
C SER A 523 -19.24 -16.03 -0.05
N ILE A 524 -19.06 -15.08 -0.98
CA ILE A 524 -20.10 -14.15 -1.45
C ILE A 524 -21.28 -14.95 -2.05
N PHE A 525 -21.02 -16.15 -2.56
CA PHE A 525 -22.02 -17.03 -3.17
C PHE A 525 -22.58 -18.12 -2.25
N THR A 526 -22.09 -18.23 -1.02
CA THR A 526 -22.52 -19.27 -0.09
C THR A 526 -23.13 -18.62 1.15
N THR A 527 -24.46 -18.55 1.16
CA THR A 527 -25.29 -18.15 2.31
C THR A 527 -25.14 -19.08 3.53
N THR A 528 -24.32 -20.13 3.45
CA THR A 528 -23.97 -20.99 4.58
C THR A 528 -22.88 -20.36 5.43
N ARG A 529 -23.21 -20.09 6.70
CA ARG A 529 -22.43 -19.43 7.79
C ARG A 529 -20.99 -19.91 8.05
N SER A 530 -20.44 -20.89 7.31
CA SER A 530 -19.13 -21.51 7.57
C SER A 530 -17.90 -20.64 7.27
N ASP A 531 -18.06 -19.49 6.62
CA ASP A 531 -16.94 -18.63 6.18
C ASP A 531 -16.86 -17.29 6.93
N LEU A 532 -17.52 -17.18 8.09
CA LEU A 532 -17.53 -15.95 8.88
C LEU A 532 -16.12 -15.53 9.29
N ARG A 533 -15.84 -14.23 9.11
CA ARG A 533 -14.60 -13.60 9.59
C ARG A 533 -14.54 -13.69 11.11
N LEU A 534 -13.36 -13.95 11.66
CA LEU A 534 -13.07 -13.92 13.11
C LEU A 534 -13.69 -12.71 13.82
N ASP A 535 -13.72 -11.53 13.17
CA ASP A 535 -14.23 -10.30 13.78
C ASP A 535 -15.77 -10.28 13.91
N ALA A 536 -16.51 -10.85 12.95
CA ALA A 536 -17.97 -11.03 13.06
C ALA A 536 -18.35 -12.26 13.90
N PHE A 537 -17.42 -13.21 14.00
CA PHE A 537 -17.52 -14.44 14.78
C PHE A 537 -17.35 -14.17 16.29
N LEU A 538 -16.42 -13.30 16.68
CA LEU A 538 -16.23 -12.87 18.07
C LEU A 538 -17.42 -12.05 18.61
N GLU A 539 -18.23 -11.46 17.72
CA GLU A 539 -19.41 -10.67 18.08
C GLU A 539 -20.72 -11.48 18.08
N SER A 540 -20.73 -12.74 17.62
CA SER A 540 -21.94 -13.58 17.54
C SER A 540 -21.83 -14.87 18.35
N ASP A 541 -22.93 -15.27 18.98
CA ASP A 541 -23.05 -16.46 19.83
C ASP A 541 -22.89 -17.75 18.99
N CYS A 542 -21.64 -18.19 18.81
CA CYS A 542 -21.24 -19.22 17.85
C CYS A 542 -21.07 -20.60 18.51
N SER A 543 -22.11 -21.11 19.18
CA SER A 543 -22.11 -22.41 19.86
C SER A 543 -21.94 -23.66 18.96
N GLY A 544 -21.67 -23.50 17.66
CA GLY A 544 -21.63 -24.60 16.67
C GLY A 544 -20.40 -24.63 15.76
N TYR A 545 -19.31 -23.96 16.12
CA TYR A 545 -18.08 -23.96 15.31
C TYR A 545 -16.84 -24.01 16.20
N ILE A 546 -15.81 -24.73 15.75
CA ILE A 546 -14.49 -24.77 16.41
C ILE A 546 -13.38 -24.49 15.40
N PRO A 547 -12.23 -23.94 15.83
CA PRO A 547 -11.11 -23.71 14.92
C PRO A 547 -10.52 -25.05 14.46
N TYR A 548 -9.97 -25.09 13.25
CA TYR A 548 -9.29 -26.30 12.74
C TYR A 548 -8.07 -26.72 13.58
N SER A 549 -7.54 -25.83 14.42
CA SER A 549 -6.52 -26.21 15.41
C SER A 549 -7.02 -27.25 16.43
N GLN A 550 -8.33 -27.39 16.61
CA GLN A 550 -8.94 -28.41 17.46
C GLN A 550 -9.30 -29.72 16.73
N HIS A 551 -9.11 -29.78 15.41
CA HIS A 551 -9.37 -30.98 14.63
C HIS A 551 -8.33 -32.08 14.95
N PRO A 552 -8.69 -33.37 15.19
CA PRO A 552 -7.77 -34.44 15.58
C PRO A 552 -6.55 -34.61 14.66
N TYR A 553 -6.75 -34.35 13.36
CA TYR A 553 -5.67 -34.33 12.36
C TYR A 553 -4.52 -33.35 12.71
N PHE A 554 -4.83 -32.18 13.31
CA PHE A 554 -3.86 -31.13 13.67
C PHE A 554 -3.61 -31.00 15.17
N LEU A 555 -4.62 -31.24 16.03
CA LEU A 555 -4.62 -30.95 17.47
C LEU A 555 -3.37 -31.49 18.18
N ARG A 556 -3.01 -32.74 17.89
CA ARG A 556 -1.81 -33.41 18.44
C ARG A 556 -0.47 -32.76 18.07
N TYR A 557 -0.44 -31.87 17.09
CA TYR A 557 0.77 -31.19 16.60
C TYR A 557 0.77 -29.69 16.84
N ILE A 558 -0.30 -29.09 17.39
CA ILE A 558 -0.39 -27.63 17.56
C ILE A 558 0.73 -27.07 18.42
N GLY A 559 1.15 -27.79 19.47
CA GLY A 559 2.31 -27.40 20.27
C GLY A 559 3.58 -27.27 19.43
N ILE A 560 3.84 -28.24 18.54
CA ILE A 560 4.99 -28.22 17.61
C ILE A 560 4.83 -27.09 16.59
N PHE A 561 3.63 -26.89 16.05
CA PHE A 561 3.38 -25.82 15.06
C PHE A 561 3.70 -24.44 15.62
N ARG A 562 3.40 -24.19 16.91
CA ARG A 562 3.79 -22.95 17.60
C ARG A 562 5.30 -22.78 17.66
N VAL A 563 6.06 -23.83 17.96
CA VAL A 563 7.53 -23.77 17.95
C VAL A 563 8.05 -23.50 16.55
N LEU A 564 7.52 -24.16 15.52
CA LEU A 564 7.89 -23.91 14.12
C LEU A 564 7.60 -22.47 13.69
N ASP A 565 6.50 -21.87 14.16
CA ASP A 565 6.20 -20.46 13.92
C ASP A 565 7.23 -19.53 14.53
N MET A 566 7.69 -19.85 15.74
CA MET A 566 8.71 -19.07 16.43
C MET A 566 10.06 -19.21 15.72
N CYS A 567 10.43 -20.40 15.25
CA CYS A 567 11.61 -20.60 14.42
C CYS A 567 11.53 -19.75 13.15
N ALA A 568 10.41 -19.83 12.43
CA ALA A 568 10.22 -19.08 11.19
C ALA A 568 10.28 -17.56 11.44
N ASP A 569 9.70 -17.07 12.53
CA ASP A 569 9.75 -15.66 12.90
C ASP A 569 11.17 -15.20 13.31
N TYR A 570 11.93 -16.05 14.00
CA TYR A 570 13.33 -15.80 14.34
C TYR A 570 14.24 -15.76 13.10
N TRP A 571 14.14 -16.75 12.22
CA TRP A 571 14.93 -16.81 10.98
C TRP A 571 14.65 -15.64 10.07
N PHE A 572 13.38 -15.28 9.96
CA PHE A 572 12.98 -14.11 9.24
C PHE A 572 13.72 -12.85 9.75
N ILE A 573 13.85 -12.68 11.07
CA ILE A 573 14.58 -11.55 11.67
C ILE A 573 16.07 -11.62 11.34
N GLN A 574 16.70 -12.79 11.46
CA GLN A 574 18.13 -12.97 11.17
C GLN A 574 18.49 -12.71 9.70
N ASP A 575 17.71 -13.23 8.76
CA ASP A 575 17.93 -13.01 7.33
C ASP A 575 17.78 -11.54 6.95
N ASP A 576 16.82 -10.83 7.55
CA ASP A 576 16.64 -9.39 7.35
C ASP A 576 17.84 -8.59 7.90
N ASP A 577 18.33 -8.93 9.10
CA ASP A 577 19.51 -8.30 9.71
C ASP A 577 20.76 -8.52 8.86
N LYS A 578 20.95 -9.74 8.33
CA LYS A 578 22.05 -10.06 7.42
C LYS A 578 21.95 -9.27 6.12
N ALA A 579 20.79 -9.30 5.46
CA ALA A 579 20.56 -8.56 4.22
C ALA A 579 20.70 -7.03 4.41
N GLN A 580 20.33 -6.51 5.59
CA GLN A 580 20.53 -5.12 5.95
C GLN A 580 22.02 -4.81 6.08
N LYS A 581 22.78 -5.63 6.81
CA LYS A 581 24.23 -5.45 6.96
C LYS A 581 24.92 -5.44 5.60
N GLU A 582 24.59 -6.40 4.73
CA GLU A 582 25.10 -6.45 3.35
C GLU A 582 24.73 -5.18 2.55
N ALA A 583 23.49 -4.69 2.67
CA ALA A 583 23.06 -3.47 2.01
C ALA A 583 23.77 -2.21 2.54
N GLU A 584 24.00 -2.14 3.85
CA GLU A 584 24.74 -1.06 4.51
C GLU A 584 26.20 -1.05 4.10
N ASP A 585 26.82 -2.23 4.03
CA ASP A 585 28.19 -2.45 3.55
C ASP A 585 28.31 -2.04 2.08
N ILE A 586 27.39 -2.48 1.20
CA ILE A 586 27.33 -2.04 -0.20
C ILE A 586 27.17 -0.52 -0.30
N ALA A 587 26.32 0.08 0.53
CA ALA A 587 26.11 1.53 0.54
C ALA A 587 27.34 2.28 1.09
N ALA A 588 28.06 1.72 2.07
CA ALA A 588 29.30 2.28 2.59
C ALA A 588 30.41 2.22 1.55
N VAL A 589 30.59 1.08 0.89
CA VAL A 589 31.51 0.89 -0.23
C VAL A 589 31.20 1.85 -1.38
N LYS A 590 29.92 1.99 -1.76
CA LYS A 590 29.51 2.95 -2.78
C LYS A 590 29.83 4.39 -2.39
N ARG A 591 29.51 4.80 -1.15
CA ARG A 591 29.84 6.14 -0.64
C ARG A 591 31.36 6.39 -0.62
N PHE A 592 32.15 5.37 -0.31
CA PHE A 592 33.59 5.44 -0.35
C PHE A 592 34.11 5.65 -1.78
N HIS A 593 33.64 4.86 -2.77
CA HIS A 593 34.01 5.04 -4.17
C HIS A 593 33.57 6.39 -4.75
N ASP A 594 32.36 6.85 -4.43
CA ASP A 594 31.87 8.15 -4.87
C ASP A 594 32.75 9.29 -4.32
N LYS A 595 33.20 9.18 -3.06
CA LYS A 595 34.17 10.11 -2.46
C LYS A 595 35.54 10.05 -3.13
N GLN A 596 36.04 8.87 -3.50
CA GLN A 596 37.33 8.73 -4.19
C GLN A 596 37.30 9.33 -5.59
N LYS A 597 36.25 9.03 -6.38
CA LYS A 597 36.07 9.64 -7.70
C LYS A 597 35.98 11.16 -7.64
N LEU A 598 35.32 11.70 -6.61
CA LEU A 598 35.24 13.13 -6.40
C LEU A 598 36.63 13.73 -6.08
N LYS A 599 37.44 13.05 -5.24
CA LYS A 599 38.82 13.46 -4.95
C LYS A 599 39.71 13.42 -6.20
N GLU A 600 39.65 12.34 -6.99
CA GLU A 600 40.39 12.21 -8.25
C GLU A 600 39.99 13.30 -9.25
N PHE A 601 38.69 13.60 -9.36
CA PHE A 601 38.18 14.68 -10.19
C PHE A 601 38.77 16.04 -9.77
N TYR A 602 38.77 16.36 -8.47
CA TYR A 602 39.37 17.61 -7.97
C TYR A 602 40.89 17.66 -8.14
N ALA A 603 41.60 16.55 -7.92
CA ALA A 603 43.04 16.48 -8.11
C ALA A 603 43.44 16.74 -9.58
N ASN A 604 42.67 16.18 -10.53
CA ASN A 604 42.89 16.44 -11.96
C ASN A 604 42.51 17.88 -12.35
N PHE A 605 41.55 18.50 -11.66
CA PHE A 605 41.14 19.88 -11.92
C PHE A 605 42.14 20.91 -11.39
N ILE A 606 42.87 20.61 -10.31
CA ILE A 606 43.88 21.52 -9.72
C ILE A 606 45.23 21.46 -10.46
N ASN A 607 45.49 20.37 -11.20
CA ASN A 607 46.72 20.18 -11.98
C ASN A 607 46.61 20.67 -13.44
N ILE A 608 45.51 21.33 -13.80
CA ILE A 608 45.28 22.06 -15.06
C ILE A 608 45.29 23.55 -14.71
#